data_AF-A0A5D0IRP1-F1
#
_entry.id   AF-A0A5D0IRP1-F1
#
_cell.length_a   1.000
_cell.length_b   1.000
_cell.length_c   1.000
_cell.angle_alpha   90.00
_cell.angle_beta   90.00
_cell.angle_gamma   90.00
#
_symmetry.space_group_name_H-M   'P 1'
#
loop_
_entity.id
_entity.type
_entity.pdbx_description
1 polymer ?
#
loop_
_entity_poly.entity_id
_entity_poly.type
_entity_poly.pdbx_seq_one_letter_code
_entity_poly.pdbx_strand_id
1 'polypeptide(L)' 'NLKFIYHLVKERGFTLEGAKIHLKEEKKEALSNFEIINKLEDIKEQLLKIKEHL' A
#
# COMPACT_ATOMS: atom_id res chain seq x y z
N ASN A 1 -1.48 -6.13 -4.11
CA ASN A 1 -1.57 -5.83 -5.56
C ASN A 1 -2.86 -5.13 -5.97
N LEU A 2 -4.08 -5.67 -5.72
CA LEU A 2 -5.32 -5.01 -6.14
C LEU A 2 -5.54 -3.61 -5.52
N LYS A 3 -5.24 -3.44 -4.22
CA LYS A 3 -5.30 -2.13 -3.55
C LYS A 3 -4.37 -1.09 -4.20
N PHE A 4 -3.20 -1.51 -4.68
CA PHE A 4 -2.23 -0.61 -5.32
C PHE A 4 -2.68 -0.22 -6.74
N ILE A 5 -3.22 -1.17 -7.51
CA ILE A 5 -3.87 -0.88 -8.80
C ILE A 5 -5.02 0.11 -8.60
N TYR A 6 -5.85 -0.11 -7.58
CA TYR A 6 -6.98 0.76 -7.25
C TYR A 6 -6.50 2.18 -6.89
N HIS A 7 -5.48 2.32 -6.06
CA HIS A 7 -4.89 3.63 -5.71
C HIS A 7 -4.36 4.36 -6.96
N LEU A 8 -3.63 3.67 -7.84
CA LEU A 8 -3.10 4.27 -9.08
C LEU A 8 -4.22 4.75 -10.02
N VAL A 9 -5.28 3.96 -10.19
CA VAL A 9 -6.36 4.30 -11.12
C VAL A 9 -7.34 5.31 -10.54
N LYS A 10 -7.71 5.15 -9.26
CA LYS A 10 -8.78 5.97 -8.63
C LYS A 10 -8.23 7.26 -8.02
N GLU A 11 -7.06 7.22 -7.38
CA GLU A 11 -6.52 8.38 -6.65
C GLU A 11 -5.50 9.16 -7.47
N ARG A 12 -4.68 8.48 -8.29
CA ARG A 12 -3.70 9.14 -9.18
C ARG A 12 -4.17 9.34 -10.63
N GLY A 13 -5.31 8.78 -11.01
CA GLY A 13 -5.92 9.00 -12.33
C GLY A 13 -5.24 8.28 -13.50
N PHE A 14 -4.42 7.25 -13.24
CA PHE A 14 -3.82 6.45 -14.30
C PHE A 14 -4.87 5.59 -15.02
N THR A 15 -4.65 5.32 -16.31
CA THR A 15 -5.38 4.25 -17.00
C THR A 15 -4.95 2.88 -16.46
N LEU A 16 -5.78 1.85 -16.65
CA LEU A 16 -5.42 0.48 -16.26
C LEU A 16 -4.09 0.01 -16.90
N GLU A 17 -3.80 0.47 -18.12
CA GLU A 17 -2.53 0.21 -18.80
C GLU A 17 -1.37 0.99 -18.17
N GLY A 18 -1.55 2.27 -17.85
CA GLY A 18 -0.55 3.07 -17.15
C GLY A 18 -0.22 2.52 -15.76
N ALA A 19 -1.24 2.08 -15.00
CA ALA A 19 -1.05 1.42 -13.71
C ALA A 19 -0.29 0.08 -13.86
N LYS A 20 -0.55 -0.68 -14.93
CA LYS A 20 0.13 -1.94 -15.24
C LYS A 20 1.61 -1.74 -15.59
N ILE A 21 1.95 -0.65 -16.28
CA ILE A 21 3.33 -0.26 -16.62
C ILE A 21 4.07 0.18 -15.36
N HIS A 22 3.47 1.07 -14.54
CA HIS A 22 4.06 1.48 -13.26
C HIS A 22 4.29 0.29 -12.31
N LEU A 23 3.36 -0.65 -12.27
CA LEU A 23 3.53 -1.90 -11.52
C LEU A 23 4.65 -2.81 -12.06
N LYS A 24 5.02 -2.66 -13.33
CA LYS A 24 6.14 -3.38 -13.95
C LYS A 24 7.47 -2.67 -13.70
N GLU A 25 7.49 -1.34 -13.75
CA GLU A 25 8.70 -0.51 -13.64
C GLU A 25 9.11 -0.24 -12.18
N GLU A 26 8.17 0.10 -11.28
CA GLU A 26 8.47 0.42 -9.87
C GLU A 26 8.39 -0.79 -8.94
N LYS A 27 8.39 -2.00 -9.51
CA LYS A 27 8.01 -3.24 -8.83
C LYS A 27 8.79 -3.47 -7.53
N LYS A 28 10.07 -3.12 -7.46
CA LYS A 28 10.88 -3.34 -6.23
C LYS A 28 10.64 -2.29 -5.15
N GLU A 29 10.68 -1.01 -5.51
CA GLU A 29 10.65 0.09 -4.54
C GLU A 29 9.23 0.32 -4.02
N ALA A 30 8.22 0.23 -4.89
CA ALA A 30 6.82 0.29 -4.49
C ALA A 30 6.40 -0.92 -3.64
N LEU A 31 6.89 -2.14 -3.94
CA LEU A 31 6.65 -3.30 -3.08
C LEU A 31 7.30 -3.13 -1.71
N SER A 32 8.55 -2.66 -1.65
CA SER A 32 9.25 -2.40 -0.39
C SER A 32 8.52 -1.37 0.47
N ASN A 33 8.11 -0.24 -0.12
CA ASN A 33 7.36 0.79 0.60
C ASN A 33 6.00 0.28 1.06
N PHE A 34 5.29 -0.50 0.23
CA PHE A 34 4.03 -1.13 0.61
C PHE A 34 4.21 -2.11 1.77
N GLU A 35 5.24 -2.94 1.77
CA GLU A 35 5.56 -3.85 2.88
C GLU A 35 5.87 -3.08 4.17
N ILE A 36 6.63 -1.98 4.08
CA ILE A 36 6.93 -1.12 5.24
C ILE A 36 5.64 -0.50 5.80
N ILE A 37 4.77 0.03 4.94
CA ILE A 37 3.50 0.64 5.37
C ILE A 37 2.63 -0.40 6.08
N ASN A 38 2.47 -1.61 5.53
CA ASN A 38 1.67 -2.66 6.19
C ASN A 38 2.24 -3.04 7.56
N LYS A 39 3.56 -3.12 7.71
CA LYS A 39 4.19 -3.39 9.02
C LYS A 39 3.88 -2.28 10.03
N LEU A 40 3.93 -1.02 9.60
CA LEU A 40 3.62 0.12 10.47
C LEU A 40 2.14 0.17 10.85
N GLU A 41 1.24 -0.17 9.93
CA GLU A 41 -0.20 -0.29 10.22
C GLU A 41 -0.49 -1.39 11.24
N ASP A 42 0.12 -2.56 11.09
CA ASP A 42 -0.02 -3.68 12.04
C ASP A 42 0.51 -3.31 13.43
N ILE A 43 1.70 -2.70 13.51
CA ILE A 43 2.24 -2.20 14.79
C ILE A 43 1.28 -1.19 15.42
N LYS A 44 0.73 -0.27 14.64
CA LYS A 44 -0.25 0.72 15.13
C LYS A 44 -1.50 0.04 15.69
N GLU A 45 -2.07 -0.94 14.99
CA GLU A 45 -3.23 -1.69 15.48
C GLU A 45 -2.92 -2.43 16.78
N GLN A 46 -1.74 -3.06 16.89
CA GLN A 46 -1.32 -3.73 18.12
C GLN A 46 -1.21 -2.74 19.30
N LEU A 47 -0.60 -1.58 19.08
CA LEU A 47 -0.49 -0.53 20.10
C LEU A 47 -1.86 0.02 20.51
N LEU A 48 -2.79 0.18 19.57
CA LEU A 48 -4.16 0.60 19.87
C LEU A 48 -4.89 -0.44 20.72
N LYS A 49 -4.76 -1.74 20.41
CA LYS A 49 -5.35 -2.82 21.22
C LYS A 49 -4.80 -2.83 22.65
N ILE A 50 -3.50 -2.63 22.82
CA ILE A 50 -2.89 -2.52 24.17
C ILE A 50 -3.48 -1.32 24.91
N LYS A 51 -3.60 -0.16 24.24
CA LYS A 51 -4.19 1.05 24.82
C LYS A 51 -5.66 0.85 25.21
N GLU A 52 -6.44 0.13 24.42
CA GLU A 52 -7.86 -0.17 24.73
C GLU A 52 -8.02 -1.15 25.90
N HIS A 53 -6.99 -1.92 26.23
CA HIS A 53 -6.97 -2.85 27.37
C HIS A 53 -6.33 -2.26 28.63
N LEU A 54 -6.02 -0.96 28.63
CA LEU A 54 -5.53 -0.17 29.76
C LEU A 54 -6.61 0.83 30.21
#